data_AF-A0A0K9XK92-F1
#
_entry.id   AF-A0A0K9XK92-F1
#
_cell.length_a   1.000
_cell.length_b   1.000
_cell.length_c   1.000
_cell.angle_alpha   90.00
_cell.angle_beta   90.00
_cell.angle_gamma   90.00
#
_symmetry.space_group_name_H-M   'P 1'
#
loop_
_entity.id
_entity.type
_entity.pdbx_description
1 polymer ?
#
loop_
_entity_poly.entity_id
_entity_poly.type
_entity_poly.pdbx_seq_one_letter_code
_entity_poly.pdbx_strand_id
1 'polypeptide(L)' 'MVGQVVDGTGATVQLRPPGGGRGWEAAPEGLRLATPGERRRSGIHPVKRQRVRLSWVGPSLVTEEIAAPDLWGTT' A
#
# COMPACT_ATOMS: atom_id res chain seq x y z
N MET A 1 -15.41 0.61 0.84
CA MET A 1 -14.72 -0.46 1.60
C MET A 1 -13.23 -0.15 1.63
N VAL A 2 -12.50 -0.55 2.68
CA VAL A 2 -11.06 -0.27 2.84
C VAL A 2 -10.29 -1.58 2.98
N GLY A 3 -9.19 -1.73 2.24
CA GLY A 3 -8.35 -2.94 2.26
C GLY A 3 -6.86 -2.61 2.21
N GLN A 4 -6.06 -3.60 2.57
CA GLN A 4 -4.61 -3.60 2.38
C GLN A 4 -4.31 -4.22 1.01
N VAL A 5 -3.48 -3.53 0.21
CA VAL A 5 -2.96 -4.08 -1.04
C VAL A 5 -2.04 -5.24 -0.70
N VAL A 6 -2.28 -6.38 -1.32
CA VAL A 6 -1.45 -7.58 -1.18
C VAL A 6 -0.61 -7.81 -2.42
N ASP A 7 -1.20 -7.63 -3.59
CA ASP A 7 -0.52 -7.76 -4.87
C ASP A 7 -1.22 -6.88 -5.93
N GLY A 8 -0.58 -6.66 -7.07
CA GLY A 8 -1.13 -5.86 -8.15
C GLY A 8 -0.48 -6.12 -9.49
N THR A 9 -1.34 -6.35 -10.50
CA THR A 9 -0.98 -6.28 -11.92
C THR A 9 -1.63 -5.04 -12.52
N GLY A 10 -1.22 -4.64 -13.73
CA GLY A 10 -1.63 -3.38 -14.34
C GLY A 10 -3.12 -3.29 -14.62
N ALA A 11 -3.80 -4.44 -14.61
CA ALA A 11 -5.25 -4.55 -14.79
C ALA A 11 -6.02 -4.68 -13.48
N THR A 12 -5.43 -5.23 -12.42
CA THR A 12 -6.14 -5.58 -11.18
C THR A 12 -5.26 -5.48 -9.95
N VAL A 13 -5.83 -4.93 -8.88
CA VAL A 13 -5.21 -4.89 -7.55
C VAL A 13 -5.94 -5.85 -6.62
N GLN A 14 -5.18 -6.72 -5.95
CA GLN A 14 -5.68 -7.62 -4.93
C GLN A 14 -5.63 -6.96 -3.55
N LEU A 15 -6.79 -6.92 -2.89
CA LEU A 15 -7.02 -6.27 -1.60
C LEU A 15 -7.47 -7.29 -0.57
N ARG A 16 -7.03 -7.11 0.68
CA ARG A 16 -7.48 -7.90 1.83
C ARG A 16 -8.02 -7.02 2.95
N PRO A 17 -9.07 -7.47 3.66
CA PRO A 17 -9.64 -6.70 4.75
C PRO A 17 -8.66 -6.69 5.94
N PRO A 18 -8.53 -5.54 6.63
CA PRO A 18 -7.80 -5.48 7.88
C PRO A 18 -8.43 -6.37 8.93
N GLY A 19 -7.60 -7.18 9.60
CA GLY A 19 -8.05 -8.22 10.54
C GLY A 19 -8.28 -9.60 9.91
N GLY A 20 -8.06 -9.74 8.60
CA GLY A 20 -8.23 -11.01 7.90
C GLY A 20 -9.63 -11.21 7.34
N GLY A 21 -9.80 -12.24 6.51
CA GLY A 21 -11.03 -12.51 5.77
C GLY A 21 -10.80 -12.63 4.26
N ARG A 22 -11.91 -12.74 3.52
CA ARG A 22 -11.89 -12.92 2.06
C ARG A 22 -11.40 -11.63 1.39
N GLY A 23 -10.35 -11.76 0.57
CA GLY A 23 -9.87 -10.66 -0.27
C GLY A 23 -10.81 -10.38 -1.44
N TRP A 24 -10.58 -9.27 -2.12
CA TRP A 24 -11.28 -8.88 -3.34
C TRP A 24 -10.33 -8.23 -4.33
N GLU A 25 -10.74 -8.19 -5.58
CA GLU A 25 -10.02 -7.53 -6.67
C GLU A 25 -10.71 -6.23 -7.06
N ALA A 26 -9.92 -5.24 -7.45
CA ALA A 26 -10.41 -3.97 -7.95
C ALA A 26 -9.53 -3.44 -9.08
N ALA A 27 -10.13 -2.74 -10.03
CA ALA A 27 -9.38 -2.00 -11.05
C ALA A 27 -8.58 -0.86 -10.40
N PRO A 28 -7.32 -0.61 -10.81
CA PRO A 28 -6.49 0.45 -10.25
C PRO A 28 -7.16 1.83 -10.32
N GLU A 29 -7.83 2.17 -11.43
CA GLU A 29 -8.53 3.45 -11.58
C GLU A 29 -9.70 3.65 -10.60
N GLY A 30 -10.26 2.56 -10.06
CA GLY A 30 -11.32 2.61 -9.06
C GLY A 30 -10.80 2.79 -7.63
N LEU A 31 -9.48 2.80 -7.43
CA LEU A 31 -8.87 2.88 -6.11
C LEU A 31 -8.39 4.28 -5.77
N ARG A 32 -8.52 4.62 -4.49
CA ARG A 32 -7.85 5.77 -3.90
C ARG A 32 -7.21 5.37 -2.58
N LEU A 33 -6.25 6.18 -2.14
CA LEU A 33 -5.71 6.04 -0.81
C LEU A 33 -6.81 6.30 0.23
N ALA A 34 -6.89 5.41 1.22
CA ALA A 34 -7.77 5.59 2.37
C ALA A 34 -7.33 6.81 3.18
N THR A 35 -8.29 7.61 3.63
CA THR A 35 -8.04 8.75 4.53
C THR A 35 -7.61 8.25 5.93
N PRO A 36 -6.98 9.09 6.76
CA PRO A 36 -6.61 8.71 8.11
C PRO A 36 -7.80 8.23 8.97
N GLY A 37 -8.97 8.87 8.83
CA GLY A 37 -10.19 8.49 9.54
C GLY A 37 -10.71 7.11 9.13
N GLU A 38 -10.69 6.82 7.82
CA GLU A 38 -11.06 5.51 7.27
C GLU A 38 -10.11 4.40 7.71
N ARG A 39 -8.79 4.66 7.72
CA ARG A 39 -7.79 3.71 8.22
C ARG A 39 -8.04 3.37 9.69
N ARG A 40 -8.28 4.40 10.52
CA ARG A 40 -8.56 4.22 11.95
C ARG A 40 -9.83 3.40 12.19
N ARG A 41 -10.92 3.71 11.49
CA ARG A 41 -12.19 2.97 11.62
C ARG A 41 -12.06 1.51 11.18
N SER A 42 -11.16 1.24 10.23
CA SER A 42 -10.94 -0.10 9.69
C SER A 42 -9.95 -0.93 10.52
N GLY A 43 -9.38 -0.40 11.61
CA GLY A 43 -8.34 -1.10 12.38
C GLY A 43 -7.01 -1.25 11.63
N ILE A 44 -6.80 -0.48 10.55
CA ILE A 44 -5.50 -0.43 9.85
C ILE A 44 -4.58 0.44 10.67
N HIS A 45 -3.78 -0.20 11.52
CA HIS A 45 -2.64 0.42 12.15
C HIS A 45 -1.45 0.33 11.20
N PRO A 46 -0.65 1.40 11.01
CA PRO A 46 0.58 1.31 10.23
C PRO A 46 1.48 0.24 10.86
N VAL A 47 1.65 -0.89 10.17
CA VAL A 47 2.33 -2.07 10.71
C VAL A 47 3.82 -1.78 10.95
N LYS A 48 4.42 -0.86 10.17
CA LYS A 48 5.67 -0.14 10.43
C LYS A 48 5.60 1.22 9.74
N ARG A 49 6.27 2.25 10.29
CA ARG A 49 6.53 3.52 9.57
C ARG A 49 7.58 3.27 8.46
N GLN A 50 7.23 2.49 7.47
CA GLN A 50 8.06 2.30 6.29
C GLN A 50 7.66 3.38 5.29
N ARG A 51 8.61 4.27 4.99
CA ARG A 51 8.42 5.27 3.93
C ARG A 51 8.61 4.51 2.64
N VAL A 52 7.54 4.26 1.90
CA VAL A 52 7.61 3.51 0.65
C VAL A 52 7.16 4.39 -0.51
N ARG A 53 7.84 4.25 -1.65
CA ARG A 53 7.42 4.82 -2.92
C ARG A 53 6.67 3.73 -3.67
N LEU A 54 5.49 4.06 -4.14
CA LEU A 54 4.80 3.23 -5.11
C LEU A 54 5.32 3.61 -6.50
N SER A 55 5.87 2.64 -7.21
CA SER A 55 6.43 2.80 -8.54
C SER A 55 5.77 1.80 -9.49
N TRP A 56 5.52 2.21 -10.73
CA TRP A 56 5.09 1.30 -11.79
C TRP A 56 6.32 0.80 -12.55
N VAL A 57 6.50 -0.52 -12.64
CA VAL A 57 7.55 -1.16 -13.44
C VAL A 57 6.87 -2.08 -14.45
N GLY A 58 6.78 -1.63 -15.69
CA GLY A 58 5.94 -2.28 -16.71
C GLY A 58 4.47 -2.28 -16.27
N PRO A 59 3.76 -3.42 -16.30
CA PRO A 59 2.40 -3.51 -15.80
C PRO A 59 2.33 -3.63 -14.27
N SER A 60 3.42 -3.75 -13.52
CA SER A 60 3.35 -4.12 -12.10
C SER A 60 3.48 -2.92 -11.17
N LEU A 61 2.68 -2.89 -10.10
CA LEU A 61 2.84 -1.94 -9.00
C LEU A 61 3.85 -2.51 -8.01
N VAL A 62 5.02 -1.90 -7.92
CA VAL A 62 6.05 -2.29 -6.97
C VAL A 62 6.15 -1.29 -5.83
N THR A 63 6.47 -1.80 -4.65
CA THR A 63 6.68 -0.98 -3.46
C THR A 63 8.18 -0.90 -3.21
N GLU A 64 8.78 0.25 -3.47
CA GLU A 64 10.19 0.48 -3.16
C GLU A 64 10.31 1.10 -1.78
N GLU A 65 11.14 0.53 -0.91
CA GLU A 65 11.47 1.17 0.36
C GLU A 65 12.28 2.44 0.10
N ILE A 66 11.76 3.57 0.53
CA ILE A 66 12.54 4.80 0.60
C ILE A 66 13.33 4.68 1.89
N ALA A 67 14.60 4.31 1.76
CA ALA A 67 15.55 4.43 2.86
C ALA A 67 15.41 5.83 3.48
N ALA A 68 15.31 5.90 4.81
CA ALA A 68 15.51 7.18 5.47
C ALA A 68 16.87 7.71 4.99
N PRO A 69 16.98 9.00 4.59
CA PRO A 69 18.28 9.56 4.30
C PRO A 69 19.17 9.22 5.49
N ASP A 70 20.29 8.57 5.21
CA ASP A 70 21.36 8.35 6.16
C ASP A 70 21.65 9.68 6.85
N LEU A 71 21.28 9.78 8.14
CA LEU A 71 21.70 10.89 9.00
C LEU A 71 23.17 10.73 9.43
N TRP A 72 23.97 10.06 8.60
CA TRP A 72 25.42 9.97 8.76
C TRP A 72 26.04 10.33 7.42
N GLY A 73 26.32 11.62 7.24
CA GLY A 73 27.22 12.04 6.19
C GLY A 73 28.49 11.21 6.25
N THR A 74 28.88 10.61 5.14
CA THR A 74 30.25 10.14 4.94
C THR A 74 30.90 11.05 3.91
N THR A 75 32.03 11.57 4.35
CA THR A 75 32.98 12.40 3.62
C THR A 75 33.50 11.75 2.34
#